data_AF-A0A7K0K517-F1
#
_entry.id   AF-A0A7K0K517-F1
#
_cell.length_a   1.000
_cell.length_b   1.000
_cell.length_c   1.000
_cell.angle_alpha   90.00
_cell.angle_beta   90.00
_cell.angle_gamma   90.00
#
_symmetry.space_group_name_H-M   'P 1'
#
loop_
_entity.id
_entity.type
_entity.pdbx_description
1 polymer ?
#
loop_
_entity_poly.entity_id
_entity_poly.type
_entity_poly.pdbx_seq_one_letter_code
_entity_poly.pdbx_strand_id
1 'polypeptide(L)'
;MRTTVTLDDDVLLEIDRIRAGERLGLSDALNTLARRGIGADTRHDAADYSLPTFHLGASRLDLQSTGELLDYLDEVDFGEAKTKAHKKARKNK
;
A
#
# COMPACT_ATOMS: atom_id res chain seq x y z
N MET A 1 -11.23 -24.50 -3.33
CA MET A 1 -11.79 -25.04 -4.59
C MET A 1 -10.90 -26.17 -5.07
N ARG A 2 -11.45 -27.26 -5.62
CA ARG A 2 -10.66 -28.39 -6.14
C ARG A 2 -10.60 -28.30 -7.66
N THR A 3 -9.40 -28.26 -8.21
CA THR A 3 -9.14 -28.17 -9.65
C THR A 3 -8.17 -29.26 -10.05
N THR A 4 -8.38 -29.87 -11.21
CA THR A 4 -7.45 -30.82 -11.81
C THR A 4 -6.68 -30.09 -12.90
N VAL A 5 -5.36 -30.22 -12.89
CA VAL A 5 -4.45 -29.58 -13.85
C VAL A 5 -3.48 -30.63 -14.38
N THR A 6 -3.01 -30.43 -15.61
CA THR A 6 -1.88 -31.19 -16.17
C THR A 6 -0.69 -30.25 -16.16
N LEU A 7 0.48 -30.76 -15.76
CA LEU A 7 1.69 -29.97 -15.58
C LEU A 7 2.77 -30.51 -16.51
N ASP A 8 3.52 -29.60 -17.12
CA ASP A 8 4.72 -29.95 -17.89
C ASP A 8 5.89 -30.30 -16.94
N ASP A 9 6.90 -30.99 -17.47
CA ASP A 9 8.02 -31.53 -16.69
C ASP A 9 8.84 -30.42 -15.99
N ASP A 10 8.95 -29.25 -16.59
CA ASP A 10 9.65 -28.09 -16.02
C ASP A 10 8.90 -27.49 -14.81
N VAL A 11 7.58 -27.46 -14.87
CA VAL A 11 6.72 -27.03 -13.75
C VAL A 11 6.82 -28.02 -12.60
N LEU A 12 6.85 -29.32 -12.89
CA LEU A 12 7.05 -30.35 -11.87
C LEU A 12 8.40 -30.19 -11.16
N LEU A 13 9.46 -29.91 -11.91
CA LEU A 13 10.79 -29.67 -11.36
C LEU A 13 10.83 -28.47 -10.41
N GLU A 14 10.15 -27.37 -10.78
CA GLU A 14 10.07 -26.18 -9.93
C GLU A 14 9.25 -26.43 -8.65
N ILE A 15 8.17 -27.20 -8.75
CA ILE A 15 7.38 -27.62 -7.60
C ILE A 15 8.23 -28.43 -6.61
N ASP A 16 9.04 -29.36 -7.11
CA ASP A 16 9.91 -30.17 -6.25
C ASP A 16 10.99 -29.32 -5.55
N ARG A 17 11.53 -28.29 -6.20
CA ARG A 17 12.43 -27.31 -5.56
C ARG A 17 11.76 -26.59 -4.39
N ILE A 18 10.54 -26.11 -4.59
CA ILE A 18 9.77 -25.44 -3.52
C ILE A 18 9.54 -26.40 -2.35
N ARG A 19 9.17 -27.65 -2.64
CA ARG A 19 8.91 -28.67 -1.63
C ARG A 19 10.16 -29.01 -0.82
N ALA A 20 11.34 -29.02 -1.45
CA ALA A 20 12.61 -29.28 -0.77
C ALA A 20 12.96 -28.19 0.26
N GLY A 21 12.60 -26.94 0.01
CA GLY A 21 12.86 -25.82 0.93
C GLY A 21 11.85 -25.66 2.06
N GLU A 22 10.57 -25.93 1.80
CA GLU A 22 9.46 -25.51 2.69
C GLU A 22 8.68 -26.69 3.32
N ARG A 23 9.05 -27.95 3.05
CA ARG A 23 8.33 -29.18 3.49
C ARG A 23 6.83 -29.19 3.15
N LEU A 24 6.49 -28.66 1.98
CA LEU A 24 5.10 -28.55 1.53
C LEU A 24 4.57 -29.82 0.84
N GLY A 25 3.26 -30.05 0.96
CA GLY A 25 2.54 -31.01 0.12
C GLY A 25 2.46 -30.53 -1.33
N LEU A 26 2.19 -31.44 -2.27
CA LEU A 26 2.12 -31.12 -3.71
C LEU A 26 1.12 -30.00 -4.02
N SER A 27 -0.08 -30.09 -3.44
CA SER A 27 -1.14 -29.09 -3.62
C SER A 27 -0.74 -27.72 -3.05
N ASP A 28 -0.04 -27.69 -1.92
CA ASP A 28 0.37 -26.44 -1.30
C ASP A 28 1.48 -25.78 -2.09
N ALA A 29 2.47 -26.56 -2.55
CA ALA A 29 3.53 -26.07 -3.42
C ALA A 29 2.98 -25.52 -4.75
N LEU A 30 2.02 -26.22 -5.37
CA LEU A 30 1.36 -25.76 -6.59
C LEU A 30 0.58 -24.45 -6.37
N ASN A 31 -0.19 -24.35 -5.28
CA ASN A 31 -0.90 -23.12 -4.95
C ASN A 31 0.05 -21.96 -4.67
N THR A 32 1.17 -22.22 -3.99
CA THR A 32 2.21 -21.22 -3.75
C THR A 32 2.82 -20.74 -5.06
N LEU A 33 3.19 -21.65 -5.96
CA LEU A 33 3.71 -21.30 -7.28
C LEU A 33 2.71 -20.47 -8.09
N ALA A 34 1.44 -20.90 -8.13
CA ALA A 34 0.38 -20.18 -8.83
C ALA A 34 0.17 -18.76 -8.25
N ARG A 35 0.15 -18.62 -6.93
CA ARG A 35 0.02 -17.30 -6.27
C ARG A 35 1.22 -16.40 -6.55
N ARG A 36 2.45 -16.95 -6.55
CA ARG A 36 3.66 -16.21 -6.90
C ARG A 36 3.58 -15.70 -8.34
N GLY A 37 3.13 -16.53 -9.28
CA GLY A 37 2.94 -16.14 -10.68
C GLY A 37 1.87 -15.06 -10.85
N ILE A 38 0.69 -15.24 -10.26
CA ILE A 38 -0.42 -14.25 -10.35
C ILE A 38 0.00 -12.90 -9.75
N GLY A 39 0.72 -12.91 -8.62
CA GLY A 39 1.22 -11.68 -8.00
C GLY A 39 2.47 -11.09 -8.67
N ALA A 40 3.16 -11.82 -9.54
CA ALA A 40 4.34 -11.32 -10.23
C ALA A 40 3.97 -10.25 -11.27
N ASP A 41 2.83 -10.40 -11.96
CA ASP A 41 2.35 -9.38 -12.90
C ASP A 41 1.96 -8.08 -12.20
N THR A 42 1.47 -8.14 -10.96
CA THR A 42 1.19 -6.95 -10.14
C THR A 42 2.44 -6.27 -9.59
N ARG A 43 3.61 -6.92 -9.71
CA ARG A 43 4.90 -6.35 -9.33
C ARG A 43 5.64 -5.70 -10.52
N HIS A 44 5.01 -5.57 -11.69
CA HIS A 44 5.53 -4.71 -12.75
C HIS A 44 5.87 -3.34 -12.17
N ASP A 45 7.17 -3.03 -12.15
CA ASP A 45 7.78 -1.75 -11.83
C ASP A 45 6.85 -0.77 -11.11
N ALA A 46 6.57 -1.05 -9.84
CA ALA A 46 6.41 0.07 -8.92
C ALA A 46 7.80 0.72 -8.87
N ALA A 47 8.11 1.54 -9.89
CA ALA A 47 9.34 2.32 -9.97
C ALA A 47 9.57 2.87 -8.57
N ASP A 48 10.76 2.63 -8.00
CA ASP A 48 11.10 3.00 -6.63
C ASP A 48 10.69 4.45 -6.38
N TYR A 49 9.48 4.62 -5.85
CA TYR A 49 8.87 5.92 -5.75
C TYR A 49 9.37 6.51 -4.46
N SER A 50 10.44 7.30 -4.57
CA SER A 50 10.93 8.09 -3.46
C SER A 50 10.11 9.37 -3.38
N LEU A 51 9.19 9.44 -2.40
CA LEU A 51 8.52 10.69 -2.06
C LEU A 51 9.56 11.65 -1.45
N PRO A 52 9.75 12.87 -1.98
CA PRO A 52 10.61 13.85 -1.34
C PRO A 52 10.09 14.14 0.07
N THR A 53 10.93 13.90 1.07
CA THR A 53 10.60 14.23 2.46
C THR A 53 11.03 15.66 2.77
N PHE A 54 10.24 16.34 3.59
CA PHE A 54 10.59 17.66 4.11
C PHE A 54 10.14 17.78 5.56
N HIS A 55 10.87 18.61 6.32
CA HIS A 55 10.51 18.87 7.71
C HIS A 55 9.32 19.84 7.76
N LEU A 56 8.21 19.38 8.35
CA LEU A 56 7.00 20.18 8.58
C LEU A 56 7.16 21.21 9.72
N GLY A 57 8.32 21.24 10.39
CA GLY A 57 8.55 22.03 11.61
C GLY A 57 7.97 21.33 12.85
N ALA A 58 7.90 22.07 13.96
CA ALA A 58 7.25 21.57 15.17
C ALA A 58 5.74 21.51 14.95
N SER A 59 5.12 20.38 15.29
CA SER A 59 3.67 20.25 15.26
C SER A 59 3.04 21.19 16.30
N ARG A 60 1.91 21.81 15.96
CA ARG A 60 1.14 22.64 16.89
C ARG A 60 0.33 21.82 17.91
N LEU A 61 0.20 20.53 17.64
CA LEU A 61 -0.54 19.55 18.43
C LEU A 61 0.34 18.31 18.63
N ASP A 62 0.13 17.59 19.72
CA ASP A 62 0.79 16.30 19.93
C ASP A 62 0.16 15.22 19.05
N LEU A 63 0.92 14.76 18.05
CA LEU A 63 0.48 13.73 17.11
C LEU A 63 0.38 12.33 17.74
N GLN A 64 0.89 12.14 18.95
CA GLN A 64 0.74 10.89 19.70
C GLN A 64 -0.58 10.85 20.50
N SER A 65 -1.26 11.99 20.64
CA SER A 65 -2.53 12.11 21.36
C SER A 65 -3.70 12.13 20.37
N THR A 66 -4.35 10.98 20.20
CA THR A 66 -5.53 10.87 19.31
C THR A 66 -6.66 11.78 19.75
N GLY A 67 -6.86 11.99 21.07
CA GLY A 67 -7.94 12.83 21.59
C GLY A 67 -7.75 14.30 21.22
N GLU A 68 -6.55 14.84 21.47
CA GLU A 68 -6.21 16.23 21.13
C GLU A 68 -6.32 16.48 19.61
N LEU A 69 -5.93 15.49 18.79
CA LEU A 69 -6.10 15.59 17.34
C LEU A 69 -7.57 15.66 16.94
N LEU A 70 -8.44 14.82 17.51
CA LEU A 70 -9.86 14.80 17.17
C LEU A 70 -10.57 16.09 17.60
N ASP A 71 -10.28 16.59 18.81
CA ASP A 71 -10.82 17.86 19.29
C ASP A 71 -10.41 19.02 18.36
N TYR A 72 -9.13 19.05 17.93
CA TYR A 72 -8.65 20.04 16.96
C TYR A 72 -9.35 19.93 15.60
N LEU A 73 -9.60 18.71 15.11
CA LEU A 73 -10.28 18.50 13.83
C LEU A 73 -11.77 18.91 13.88
N ASP A 74 -12.42 18.76 15.02
CA ASP A 74 -13.80 19.20 15.22
C ASP A 74 -13.92 20.73 15.29
N GLU A 75 -12.88 21.41 15.81
CA GLU A 75 -12.79 22.88 15.81
C GLU A 75 -12.43 23.46 14.43
N VAL A 76 -11.64 22.72 13.63
CA VAL A 76 -11.17 23.18 12.33
C VAL A 76 -12.13 22.74 11.23
N ASP A 77 -13.02 23.66 10.83
CA ASP A 77 -13.84 23.48 9.65
C ASP A 77 -12.98 23.63 8.37
N PHE A 78 -12.54 22.49 7.82
CA PHE A 78 -11.73 22.43 6.59
C PHE A 78 -12.46 22.99 5.34
N GLY A 79 -13.75 23.34 5.46
CA GLY A 79 -14.59 23.87 4.38
C GLY A 79 -14.41 25.35 4.03
N GLU A 80 -13.88 26.21 4.92
CA GLU A 80 -13.91 27.68 4.70
C GLU A 80 -12.58 28.35 4.33
N ALA A 81 -11.44 27.65 4.49
CA ALA A 81 -10.12 28.28 4.36
C ALA A 81 -9.77 28.77 2.94
N LYS A 82 -10.49 28.32 1.90
CA LYS A 82 -10.23 28.74 0.51
C LYS A 82 -10.93 30.04 0.07
N THR A 83 -11.86 30.60 0.84
CA THR A 83 -12.63 31.79 0.40
C THR A 83 -12.14 33.12 0.98
N LYS A 84 -11.60 33.12 2.22
CA LYS A 84 -11.19 34.37 2.89
C LYS A 84 -9.87 34.95 2.35
N ALA A 85 -8.96 34.11 1.85
CA ALA A 85 -7.71 34.58 1.23
C ALA A 85 -7.94 35.27 -0.13
N HIS A 86 -8.84 34.76 -0.97
CA HIS A 86 -9.14 35.36 -2.28
C HIS A 86 -9.98 36.64 -2.19
N LYS A 87 -10.84 36.78 -1.17
CA LYS A 87 -11.70 37.97 -1.00
C LYS A 87 -10.93 39.20 -0.49
N LYS A 88 -9.87 39.01 0.29
CA LYS A 88 -9.00 40.12 0.74
C LYS A 88 -8.15 40.71 -0.39
N ALA A 89 -7.73 39.89 -1.36
CA ALA A 89 -6.95 40.34 -2.52
C ALA A 89 -7.76 41.17 -3.55
N ARG A 90 -9.09 41.01 -3.60
CA ARG A 90 -9.98 41.77 -4.51
C ARG A 90 -10.51 43.08 -3.95
N LYS A 91 -10.33 43.37 -2.65
CA LYS A 91 -10.83 44.62 -2.03
C LYS A 91 -9.78 45.75 -1.98
N ASN A 92 -8.53 45.45 -2.35
CA ASN A 92 -7.42 46.41 -2.40
C ASN A 92 -7.00 46.77 -3.84
N LYS A 93 -7.90 46.65 -4.82
CA LYS A 93 -7.70 47.12 -6.19
C LYS A 93 -8.85 48.03 -6.60
#